data_AF-A0A2R6S3M6-F1
#
_entry.id   AF-A0A2R6S3M6-F1
#
_cell.length_a   1.000
_cell.length_b   1.000
_cell.length_c   1.000
_cell.angle_alpha   90.00
_cell.angle_beta   90.00
_cell.angle_gamma   90.00
#
_symmetry.space_group_name_H-M   'P 1'
#
loop_
_entity.id
_entity.type
_entity.pdbx_description
1 polymer ?
#
loop_
_entity_poly.entity_id
_entity_poly.type
_entity_poly.pdbx_seq_one_letter_code
_entity_poly.pdbx_strand_id
1 'polypeptide(L)'
;MYVPGNLDLSLVAALLRLKALGEHDIDPPVSLLPYQDPKVVNSQTAMFHFTHAFHEEYENPYKQEINRQQPIFNHALKSFEGTIRPIPYNAQLIRAARSELAAILSLSTHESTTRNDDLTPGQTPDAEMLLTTHNPDPYIAIHIRRGDRHASSFPYRGKYVPLENFVSAAKSTWSRLYDKDAVSPDSAHFPAPPIMYVASDSHGAVREFVSAFPTSTAVFSLSESVDPALRALAPPHEYAQHEFNEMEEQVRISLTRGMIVDLAMLSGMWAWEGDVVPGATICTLSSNVCRLSAVGLGWDRAFGLADGKDHSDGLINDEKKRWIELDNRGIISPMWSAFEVFGK
;
A
#
# COMPACT_ATOMS: atom_id res chain seq x y z
N MET A 1 10.29 28.75 14.95
CA MET A 1 8.83 28.57 14.82
C MET A 1 8.63 27.20 14.19
N TYR A 2 8.22 26.24 15.00
CA TYR A 2 8.32 24.79 14.74
C TYR A 2 6.98 24.30 14.18
N VAL A 3 6.97 23.70 13.00
CA VAL A 3 5.76 23.11 12.39
C VAL A 3 5.97 21.59 12.34
N PRO A 4 5.07 20.78 12.94
CA PRO A 4 5.23 19.33 13.04
C PRO A 4 5.03 18.65 11.68
N GLY A 5 5.91 17.70 11.33
CA GLY A 5 5.79 16.89 10.11
C GLY A 5 4.82 15.72 10.31
N ASN A 6 4.03 15.39 9.28
CA ASN A 6 3.14 14.24 9.24
C ASN A 6 3.88 12.97 8.72
N LEU A 7 3.53 11.76 9.16
CA LEU A 7 3.97 10.47 8.62
C LEU A 7 3.36 10.15 7.29
N ASP A 8 2.17 10.69 7.01
CA ASP A 8 1.64 10.64 5.64
C ASP A 8 2.61 11.32 4.67
N LEU A 9 3.29 12.37 5.14
CA LEU A 9 4.43 12.98 4.47
C LEU A 9 5.73 12.22 4.73
N SER A 10 5.90 11.52 5.86
CA SER A 10 7.13 10.81 6.18
C SER A 10 7.28 9.44 5.52
N LEU A 11 6.21 8.78 5.05
CA LEU A 11 6.35 7.64 4.15
C LEU A 11 6.87 8.15 2.81
N VAL A 12 6.20 9.15 2.21
CA VAL A 12 6.67 9.82 0.98
C VAL A 12 8.11 10.35 1.15
N ALA A 13 8.47 10.90 2.31
CA ALA A 13 9.81 11.41 2.58
C ALA A 13 10.85 10.39 2.98
N ALA A 14 10.49 9.31 3.68
CA ALA A 14 11.39 8.20 3.96
C ALA A 14 11.76 7.51 2.65
N LEU A 15 10.80 7.44 1.72
CA LEU A 15 10.99 6.95 0.37
C LEU A 15 11.91 7.88 -0.46
N LEU A 16 11.88 9.19 -0.22
CA LEU A 16 12.79 10.16 -0.83
C LEU A 16 14.17 10.30 -0.15
N ARG A 17 14.37 9.71 1.05
CA ARG A 17 15.61 9.86 1.86
C ARG A 17 16.75 8.90 1.47
N LEU A 18 16.55 8.02 0.49
CA LEU A 18 17.48 6.90 0.20
C LEU A 18 18.71 7.22 -0.67
N LYS A 19 19.02 8.50 -0.94
CA LYS A 19 20.27 8.87 -1.63
C LYS A 19 21.30 9.62 -0.75
N ALA A 20 20.97 9.99 0.48
CA ALA A 20 21.80 10.94 1.25
C ALA A 20 22.76 10.31 2.29
N LEU A 21 22.85 8.99 2.41
CA LEU A 21 23.73 8.33 3.40
C LEU A 21 24.68 7.33 2.78
N GLY A 22 25.43 7.78 1.78
CA GLY A 22 26.47 7.00 1.13
C GLY A 22 27.52 7.88 0.50
N GLU A 23 28.19 8.72 1.29
CA GLU A 23 29.56 9.21 1.06
C GLU A 23 30.01 10.05 2.27
N HIS A 24 31.00 9.54 3.01
CA HIS A 24 31.79 10.32 3.95
C HIS A 24 32.71 11.24 3.13
N ASP A 25 32.76 12.55 3.40
CA ASP A 25 33.79 13.19 4.24
C ASP A 25 33.83 14.74 4.05
N ILE A 26 34.15 15.44 5.16
CA ILE A 26 34.63 16.84 5.30
C ILE A 26 33.59 18.00 5.21
N ASP A 27 33.24 18.55 6.37
CA ASP A 27 32.73 19.93 6.54
C ASP A 27 33.84 20.98 6.34
N PRO A 28 33.51 22.16 5.77
CA PRO A 28 34.03 23.42 6.28
C PRO A 28 32.91 24.46 6.52
N PRO A 29 33.23 25.60 7.18
CA PRO A 29 32.30 26.24 8.09
C PRO A 29 31.23 27.08 7.41
N VAL A 30 30.10 27.17 8.12
CA VAL A 30 28.93 28.01 7.86
C VAL A 30 29.32 29.39 7.33
N SER A 31 29.05 29.63 6.04
CA SER A 31 29.00 30.96 5.46
C SER A 31 27.71 31.13 4.66
N LEU A 32 27.09 32.28 4.86
CA LEU A 32 25.80 32.71 4.31
C LEU A 32 25.86 32.75 2.78
N LEU A 33 25.21 31.81 2.10
CA LEU A 33 24.95 31.86 0.66
C LEU A 33 23.52 31.37 0.34
N PRO A 34 22.92 31.88 -0.76
CA PRO A 34 21.48 32.01 -0.92
C PRO A 34 20.79 30.71 -1.35
N TYR A 35 19.50 30.64 -1.02
CA TYR A 35 18.50 29.68 -1.47
C TYR A 35 18.70 29.25 -2.93
N GLN A 36 19.30 28.08 -3.17
CA GLN A 36 19.28 27.37 -4.45
C GLN A 36 19.82 25.94 -4.30
N ASP A 37 18.93 24.98 -4.05
CA ASP A 37 19.05 23.65 -4.65
C ASP A 37 17.66 22.98 -4.77
N PRO A 38 17.02 22.96 -5.96
CA PRO A 38 15.61 22.57 -6.11
C PRO A 38 15.38 21.06 -6.22
N LYS A 39 16.28 20.19 -5.73
CA LYS A 39 16.32 18.78 -6.15
C LYS A 39 16.08 17.71 -5.07
N VAL A 40 15.78 18.09 -3.83
CA VAL A 40 15.48 17.12 -2.77
C VAL A 40 14.10 17.38 -2.19
N VAL A 41 13.14 16.56 -2.61
CA VAL A 41 11.83 16.49 -1.97
C VAL A 41 12.00 15.64 -0.70
N ASN A 42 11.55 16.13 0.45
CA ASN A 42 11.51 15.40 1.72
C ASN A 42 10.21 15.74 2.47
N SER A 43 10.01 15.27 3.70
CA SER A 43 8.71 15.42 4.41
C SER A 43 8.41 16.87 4.75
N GLN A 44 9.45 17.69 4.84
CA GLN A 44 9.34 19.11 5.13
C GLN A 44 9.14 19.92 3.85
N THR A 45 9.69 19.46 2.72
CA THR A 45 9.60 20.19 1.44
C THR A 45 8.48 19.71 0.52
N ALA A 46 7.99 18.49 0.70
CA ALA A 46 6.98 17.85 -0.14
C ALA A 46 5.70 18.69 -0.27
N MET A 47 5.27 19.37 0.80
CA MET A 47 4.12 20.28 0.74
C MET A 47 4.29 21.46 -0.24
N PHE A 48 5.52 21.86 -0.53
CA PHE A 48 5.81 22.94 -1.48
C PHE A 48 5.99 22.43 -2.91
N HIS A 49 6.29 21.14 -3.08
CA HIS A 49 6.48 20.51 -4.40
C HIS A 49 5.18 19.94 -4.97
N PHE A 50 4.32 19.41 -4.11
CA PHE A 50 3.10 18.71 -4.50
C PHE A 50 1.87 19.61 -4.36
N THR A 51 1.91 20.76 -5.04
CA THR A 51 0.84 21.77 -5.02
C THR A 51 -0.08 21.63 -6.23
N HIS A 52 -1.02 22.56 -6.41
CA HIS A 52 -1.85 22.62 -7.63
C HIS A 52 -1.02 22.61 -8.92
N ALA A 53 0.13 23.29 -8.92
CA ALA A 53 1.03 23.32 -10.07
C ALA A 53 1.57 21.93 -10.45
N PHE A 54 1.73 21.03 -9.48
CA PHE A 54 2.10 19.64 -9.76
C PHE A 54 0.98 18.92 -10.53
N HIS A 55 -0.27 19.08 -10.09
CA HIS A 55 -1.41 18.46 -10.74
C HIS A 55 -1.62 19.02 -12.16
N GLU A 56 -1.49 20.33 -12.36
CA GLU A 56 -1.58 20.94 -13.70
C GLU A 56 -0.50 20.44 -14.66
N GLU A 57 0.72 20.24 -14.16
CA GLU A 57 1.85 19.79 -14.98
C GLU A 57 1.76 18.31 -15.35
N TYR A 58 1.36 17.45 -14.41
CA TYR A 58 1.47 15.99 -14.57
C TYR A 58 0.15 15.27 -14.80
N GLU A 59 -1.01 15.88 -14.57
CA GLU A 59 -2.27 15.30 -15.03
C GLU A 59 -2.40 15.43 -16.55
N ASN A 60 -3.16 14.51 -17.16
CA ASN A 60 -3.54 14.64 -18.56
C ASN A 60 -4.90 15.35 -18.66
N PRO A 61 -4.97 16.66 -18.97
CA PRO A 61 -6.24 17.39 -19.02
C PRO A 61 -7.12 16.99 -20.22
N TYR A 62 -6.58 16.24 -21.18
CA TYR A 62 -7.31 15.77 -22.36
C TYR A 62 -7.96 14.40 -22.17
N LYS A 63 -7.80 13.79 -20.99
CA LYS A 63 -8.43 12.52 -20.62
C LYS A 63 -9.59 12.75 -19.67
N GLN A 64 -10.45 11.74 -19.53
CA GLN A 64 -11.64 11.80 -18.67
C GLN A 64 -11.40 11.01 -17.37
N GLU A 65 -12.11 11.39 -16.32
CA GLU A 65 -12.18 10.66 -15.05
C GLU A 65 -10.81 10.20 -14.53
N ILE A 66 -10.65 8.90 -14.24
CA ILE A 66 -9.43 8.35 -13.66
C ILE A 66 -8.24 8.47 -14.62
N ASN A 67 -8.46 8.40 -15.94
CA ASN A 67 -7.39 8.44 -16.95
C ASN A 67 -6.58 9.74 -16.93
N ARG A 68 -7.11 10.82 -16.34
CA ARG A 68 -6.35 12.05 -16.09
C ARG A 68 -5.12 11.82 -15.20
N GLN A 69 -5.23 10.86 -14.27
CA GLN A 69 -4.23 10.60 -13.23
C GLN A 69 -3.17 9.57 -13.67
N GLN A 70 -3.37 8.91 -14.80
CA GLN A 70 -2.48 7.84 -15.28
C GLN A 70 -1.01 8.26 -15.39
N PRO A 71 -0.65 9.47 -15.87
CA PRO A 71 0.77 9.86 -15.94
C PRO A 71 1.41 9.98 -14.55
N ILE A 72 0.68 10.48 -13.55
CA ILE A 72 1.15 10.58 -12.16
C ILE A 72 1.29 9.17 -11.57
N PHE A 73 0.31 8.31 -11.78
CA PHE A 73 0.34 6.92 -11.34
C PHE A 73 1.56 6.17 -11.91
N ASN A 74 1.80 6.28 -13.23
CA ASN A 74 2.93 5.63 -13.89
C ASN A 74 4.28 6.14 -13.36
N HIS A 75 4.38 7.44 -13.06
CA HIS A 75 5.57 8.00 -12.41
C HIS A 75 5.77 7.45 -11.00
N ALA A 76 4.69 7.33 -10.21
CA ALA A 76 4.75 6.75 -8.88
C ALA A 76 5.21 5.28 -8.95
N LEU A 77 4.59 4.48 -9.83
CA LEU A 77 4.94 3.07 -10.01
C LEU A 77 6.42 2.90 -10.37
N LYS A 78 6.89 3.60 -11.41
CA LYS A 78 8.30 3.59 -11.81
C LYS A 78 9.24 4.01 -10.68
N SER A 79 8.80 4.94 -9.82
CA SER A 79 9.58 5.36 -8.65
C SER A 79 9.69 4.24 -7.62
N PHE A 80 8.61 3.50 -7.33
CA PHE A 80 8.63 2.35 -6.41
C PHE A 80 9.41 1.14 -6.94
N GLU A 81 9.50 0.97 -8.25
CA GLU A 81 10.33 -0.07 -8.88
C GLU A 81 11.82 0.30 -8.89
N GLY A 82 12.15 1.52 -9.31
CA GLY A 82 13.53 1.91 -9.59
C GLY A 82 14.24 2.64 -8.45
N THR A 83 13.56 3.58 -7.81
CA THR A 83 14.20 4.60 -6.95
C THR A 83 13.96 4.33 -5.47
N ILE A 84 12.72 3.99 -5.15
CA ILE A 84 12.21 3.86 -3.79
C ILE A 84 12.24 2.37 -3.46
N ARG A 85 13.38 1.91 -2.92
CA ARG A 85 13.61 0.49 -2.62
C ARG A 85 13.81 0.27 -1.11
N PRO A 86 13.29 -0.81 -0.53
CA PRO A 86 13.57 -1.15 0.86
C PRO A 86 15.08 -1.39 1.03
N ILE A 87 15.63 -0.93 2.14
CA ILE A 87 16.97 -1.33 2.57
C ILE A 87 17.03 -2.86 2.77
N PRO A 88 18.22 -3.49 2.72
CA PRO A 88 18.34 -4.96 2.81
C PRO A 88 17.62 -5.58 4.02
N TYR A 89 17.66 -4.91 5.17
CA TYR A 89 16.95 -5.37 6.36
C TYR A 89 15.42 -5.38 6.18
N ASN A 90 14.84 -4.31 5.64
CA ASN A 90 13.40 -4.24 5.40
C ASN A 90 12.98 -5.21 4.28
N ALA A 91 13.83 -5.40 3.27
CA ALA A 91 13.62 -6.40 2.22
C ALA A 91 13.55 -7.83 2.80
N GLN A 92 14.41 -8.16 3.76
CA GLN A 92 14.36 -9.45 4.46
C GLN A 92 13.05 -9.63 5.24
N LEU A 93 12.58 -8.60 5.94
CA LEU A 93 11.30 -8.64 6.66
C LEU A 93 10.11 -8.83 5.69
N ILE A 94 10.10 -8.13 4.57
CA ILE A 94 9.06 -8.30 3.53
C ILE A 94 9.07 -9.75 3.01
N ARG A 95 10.24 -10.30 2.71
CA ARG A 95 10.36 -11.70 2.26
C ARG A 95 9.94 -12.70 3.34
N ALA A 96 10.25 -12.44 4.61
CA ALA A 96 9.82 -13.28 5.71
C ALA A 96 8.29 -13.33 5.80
N ALA A 97 7.62 -12.16 5.71
CA ALA A 97 6.16 -12.08 5.75
C ALA A 97 5.49 -12.83 4.59
N ARG A 98 6.05 -12.71 3.38
CA ARG A 98 5.56 -13.43 2.19
C ARG A 98 5.82 -14.92 2.26
N SER A 99 6.99 -15.31 2.75
CA SER A 99 7.37 -16.72 2.92
C SER A 99 6.50 -17.42 3.97
N GLU A 100 6.17 -16.72 5.07
CA GLU A 100 5.20 -17.20 6.07
C GLU A 100 3.83 -17.47 5.46
N LEU A 101 3.31 -16.52 4.68
CA LEU A 101 2.03 -16.67 3.99
C LEU A 101 2.08 -17.82 2.98
N ALA A 102 3.10 -17.87 2.12
CA ALA A 102 3.27 -18.93 1.13
C ALA A 102 3.36 -20.32 1.77
N ALA A 103 4.11 -20.47 2.87
CA ALA A 103 4.26 -21.72 3.59
C ALA A 103 2.92 -22.23 4.16
N ILE A 104 2.11 -21.34 4.74
CA ILE A 104 0.79 -21.70 5.25
C ILE A 104 -0.15 -22.15 4.13
N LEU A 105 -0.02 -21.56 2.94
CA LEU A 105 -0.79 -21.95 1.76
C LEU A 105 -0.20 -23.16 1.02
N SER A 106 0.89 -23.76 1.51
CA SER A 106 1.63 -24.84 0.84
C SER A 106 2.04 -24.48 -0.60
N LEU A 107 2.31 -23.21 -0.85
CA LEU A 107 2.83 -22.72 -2.13
C LEU A 107 4.35 -22.86 -2.14
N SER A 108 4.91 -23.24 -3.28
CA SER A 108 6.36 -23.35 -3.45
C SER A 108 7.04 -22.00 -3.22
N THR A 109 7.81 -21.87 -2.14
CA THR A 109 8.74 -20.75 -1.95
C THR A 109 9.98 -21.01 -2.79
N HIS A 110 10.26 -20.19 -3.80
CA HIS A 110 11.46 -20.36 -4.63
C HIS A 110 12.67 -19.57 -4.09
N GLU A 111 13.85 -20.16 -4.24
CA GLU A 111 15.18 -19.60 -3.96
C GLU A 111 15.63 -18.51 -4.96
N SER A 112 14.70 -17.90 -5.73
CA SER A 112 15.07 -17.02 -6.83
C SER A 112 15.77 -15.75 -6.32
N THR A 113 16.98 -15.51 -6.83
CA THR A 113 17.80 -14.34 -6.47
C THR A 113 17.53 -13.13 -7.35
N THR A 114 16.80 -13.31 -8.47
CA THR A 114 16.44 -12.23 -9.39
C THR A 114 15.26 -11.44 -8.85
N ARG A 115 15.48 -10.14 -8.64
CA ARG A 115 14.39 -9.19 -8.43
C ARG A 115 13.67 -9.01 -9.76
N ASN A 116 12.35 -8.82 -9.75
CA ASN A 116 11.61 -8.49 -10.98
C ASN A 116 12.22 -7.27 -11.70
N ASP A 117 12.93 -6.42 -10.94
CA ASP A 117 13.66 -5.25 -11.42
C ASP A 117 15.01 -5.52 -12.11
N ASP A 118 15.56 -6.75 -12.09
CA ASP A 118 16.85 -7.11 -12.70
C ASP A 118 16.74 -7.58 -14.17
N LEU A 119 15.53 -7.56 -14.73
CA LEU A 119 15.29 -7.89 -16.14
C LEU A 119 15.84 -6.77 -17.05
N THR A 120 16.59 -7.16 -18.09
CA THR A 120 17.32 -6.25 -19.00
C THR A 120 16.45 -5.12 -19.58
N PRO A 121 16.90 -3.85 -19.51
CA PRO A 121 16.24 -2.75 -20.22
C PRO A 121 16.53 -2.86 -21.72
N GLY A 122 15.57 -3.34 -22.49
CA GLY A 122 15.74 -3.49 -23.95
C GLY A 122 14.47 -3.81 -24.75
N GLN A 123 13.40 -4.25 -24.11
CA GLN A 123 12.08 -4.41 -24.72
C GLN A 123 11.10 -4.02 -23.62
N THR A 124 10.44 -2.87 -23.69
CA THR A 124 9.50 -2.41 -22.65
C THR A 124 8.39 -3.44 -22.47
N PRO A 125 8.41 -4.30 -21.43
CA PRO A 125 7.19 -4.96 -21.03
C PRO A 125 6.41 -3.87 -20.29
N ASP A 126 5.09 -3.82 -20.42
CA ASP A 126 4.30 -2.91 -19.61
C ASP A 126 4.65 -3.17 -18.14
N ALA A 127 5.07 -2.15 -17.39
CA ALA A 127 5.58 -2.30 -16.01
C ALA A 127 4.57 -3.06 -15.12
N GLU A 128 3.28 -2.86 -15.39
CA GLU A 128 2.17 -3.61 -14.80
C GLU A 128 2.18 -5.12 -15.09
N MET A 129 2.58 -5.54 -16.29
CA MET A 129 2.73 -6.95 -16.66
C MET A 129 3.84 -7.60 -15.82
N LEU A 130 4.95 -6.89 -15.56
CA LEU A 130 6.06 -7.41 -14.74
C LEU A 130 5.68 -7.60 -13.27
N LEU A 131 4.80 -6.76 -12.72
CA LEU A 131 4.33 -6.89 -11.33
C LEU A 131 3.53 -8.17 -11.08
N THR A 132 2.96 -8.79 -12.13
CA THR A 132 1.86 -9.75 -11.97
C THR A 132 2.00 -11.04 -12.77
N THR A 133 2.80 -11.06 -13.83
CA THR A 133 2.89 -12.24 -14.72
C THR A 133 3.55 -13.45 -14.04
N HIS A 134 4.35 -13.23 -13.00
CA HIS A 134 5.16 -14.28 -12.37
C HIS A 134 4.86 -14.50 -10.89
N ASN A 135 3.88 -13.79 -10.33
CA ASN A 135 3.64 -13.75 -8.90
C ASN A 135 2.22 -14.26 -8.60
N PRO A 136 2.07 -15.35 -7.81
CA PRO A 136 0.74 -15.82 -7.42
C PRO A 136 0.05 -14.77 -6.55
N ASP A 137 -1.26 -14.58 -6.75
CA ASP A 137 -2.06 -13.62 -5.99
C ASP A 137 -3.09 -14.28 -5.04
N PRO A 138 -2.67 -15.15 -4.10
CA PRO A 138 -3.57 -16.09 -3.43
C PRO A 138 -4.39 -15.48 -2.28
N TYR A 139 -4.24 -14.18 -2.00
CA TYR A 139 -4.89 -13.53 -0.88
C TYR A 139 -5.42 -12.14 -1.25
N ILE A 140 -6.38 -11.65 -0.45
CA ILE A 140 -6.82 -10.26 -0.49
C ILE A 140 -6.27 -9.48 0.71
N ALA A 141 -5.88 -8.23 0.49
CA ALA A 141 -5.33 -7.33 1.49
C ALA A 141 -6.43 -6.44 2.08
N ILE A 142 -6.39 -6.21 3.38
CA ILE A 142 -7.32 -5.36 4.13
C ILE A 142 -6.51 -4.32 4.91
N HIS A 143 -6.75 -3.04 4.67
CA HIS A 143 -6.12 -1.95 5.42
C HIS A 143 -7.17 -1.17 6.22
N ILE A 144 -7.14 -1.29 7.54
CA ILE A 144 -8.07 -0.63 8.46
C ILE A 144 -7.33 0.51 9.15
N ARG A 145 -7.71 1.76 8.84
CA ARG A 145 -7.18 2.95 9.53
C ARG A 145 -8.11 3.38 10.66
N ARG A 146 -7.57 3.52 11.87
CA ARG A 146 -8.21 4.05 13.08
C ARG A 146 -7.43 5.30 13.54
N GLY A 147 -6.99 5.34 14.80
CA GLY A 147 -6.08 6.36 15.30
C GLY A 147 -6.56 7.79 15.07
N ASP A 148 -5.68 8.68 14.66
CA ASP A 148 -6.05 10.08 14.41
C ASP A 148 -6.80 10.33 13.09
N ARG A 149 -6.97 9.33 12.21
CA ARG A 149 -7.63 9.51 10.91
C ARG A 149 -9.00 8.85 10.82
N HIS A 150 -9.99 9.68 10.49
CA HIS A 150 -11.37 9.27 10.29
C HIS A 150 -11.71 9.24 8.80
N ALA A 151 -12.81 8.58 8.46
CA ALA A 151 -13.25 8.46 7.07
C ALA A 151 -13.47 9.83 6.42
N SER A 152 -13.07 9.94 5.16
CA SER A 152 -13.05 11.22 4.42
C SER A 152 -14.44 11.65 3.92
N SER A 153 -15.36 10.70 3.77
CA SER A 153 -16.65 10.88 3.10
C SER A 153 -17.79 11.22 4.07
N PHE A 154 -18.84 11.86 3.53
CA PHE A 154 -20.03 12.28 4.28
C PHE A 154 -20.72 11.18 5.11
N PRO A 155 -20.87 9.90 4.67
CA PRO A 155 -21.55 8.88 5.49
C PRO A 155 -20.83 8.57 6.81
N TYR A 156 -19.54 8.89 6.93
CA TYR A 156 -18.72 8.57 8.10
C TYR A 156 -17.92 9.78 8.61
N ARG A 157 -18.33 11.00 8.26
CA ARG A 157 -17.58 12.20 8.64
C ARG A 157 -17.36 12.27 10.15
N GLY A 158 -16.08 12.31 10.57
CA GLY A 158 -15.69 12.33 11.99
C GLY A 158 -15.89 11.01 12.72
N LYS A 159 -16.13 9.91 11.99
CA LYS A 159 -16.25 8.54 12.49
C LYS A 159 -15.41 7.62 11.64
N TYR A 160 -15.17 6.43 12.14
CA TYR A 160 -14.54 5.40 11.33
C TYR A 160 -15.57 4.67 10.47
N VAL A 161 -15.10 4.10 9.36
CA VAL A 161 -15.87 3.10 8.63
C VAL A 161 -16.10 1.88 9.55
N PRO A 162 -17.35 1.40 9.71
CA PRO A 162 -17.66 0.22 10.51
C PRO A 162 -16.93 -1.04 9.99
N LEU A 163 -16.48 -1.92 10.90
CA LEU A 163 -15.73 -3.13 10.53
C LEU A 163 -16.57 -4.10 9.69
N GLU A 164 -17.88 -4.11 9.87
CA GLU A 164 -18.82 -4.94 9.13
C GLU A 164 -18.75 -4.65 7.62
N ASN A 165 -18.44 -3.41 7.24
CA ASN A 165 -18.23 -3.06 5.83
C ASN A 165 -16.97 -3.72 5.27
N PHE A 166 -15.88 -3.77 6.04
CA PHE A 166 -14.65 -4.48 5.63
C PHE A 166 -14.91 -5.98 5.52
N VAL A 167 -15.61 -6.57 6.49
CA VAL A 167 -15.98 -8.00 6.47
C VAL A 167 -16.84 -8.32 5.25
N SER A 168 -17.85 -7.49 4.97
CA SER A 168 -18.72 -7.65 3.80
C SER A 168 -17.94 -7.51 2.49
N ALA A 169 -17.05 -6.50 2.39
CA ALA A 169 -16.22 -6.26 1.23
C ALA A 169 -15.21 -7.39 0.98
N ALA A 170 -14.64 -7.97 2.05
CA ALA A 170 -13.74 -9.11 1.95
C ALA A 170 -14.44 -10.32 1.35
N LYS A 171 -15.63 -10.67 1.87
CA LYS A 171 -16.45 -11.78 1.35
C LYS A 171 -16.85 -11.55 -0.11
N SER A 172 -17.38 -10.36 -0.43
CA SER A 172 -17.84 -10.06 -1.79
C SER A 172 -16.69 -10.00 -2.81
N THR A 173 -15.54 -9.44 -2.42
CA THR A 173 -14.35 -9.38 -3.28
C THR A 173 -13.79 -10.76 -3.54
N TRP A 174 -13.71 -11.61 -2.50
CA TRP A 174 -13.25 -12.98 -2.66
C TRP A 174 -14.14 -13.76 -3.63
N SER A 175 -15.46 -13.75 -3.40
CA SER A 175 -16.41 -14.42 -4.29
C SER A 175 -16.33 -13.88 -5.73
N ARG A 176 -16.18 -12.57 -5.90
CA ARG A 176 -16.09 -11.95 -7.23
C ARG A 176 -14.83 -12.34 -8.00
N LEU A 177 -13.68 -12.47 -7.32
CA LEU A 177 -12.39 -12.63 -7.98
C LEU A 177 -11.92 -14.08 -8.08
N TYR A 178 -12.24 -14.91 -7.09
CA TYR A 178 -11.66 -16.26 -6.95
C TYR A 178 -12.67 -17.39 -7.04
N ASP A 179 -13.97 -17.08 -6.95
CA ASP A 179 -15.00 -18.10 -6.82
C ASP A 179 -15.74 -18.32 -8.14
N LYS A 180 -15.14 -19.11 -9.05
CA LYS A 180 -15.79 -19.51 -10.32
C LYS A 180 -16.61 -20.81 -10.23
N ASP A 181 -16.39 -21.64 -9.19
CA ASP A 181 -17.04 -22.95 -8.98
C ASP A 181 -17.10 -23.30 -7.47
N ALA A 182 -17.74 -22.46 -6.65
CA ALA A 182 -17.83 -22.54 -5.19
C ALA A 182 -17.79 -23.97 -4.60
N VAL A 183 -16.62 -24.33 -4.05
CA VAL A 183 -16.54 -25.39 -3.04
C VAL A 183 -17.33 -24.90 -1.84
N SER A 184 -18.28 -25.72 -1.41
CA SER A 184 -19.19 -25.43 -0.30
C SER A 184 -18.42 -24.86 0.91
N PRO A 185 -18.94 -23.80 1.59
CA PRO A 185 -18.33 -23.21 2.78
C PRO A 185 -18.22 -24.16 4.00
N ASP A 186 -18.59 -25.43 3.83
CA ASP A 186 -18.42 -26.53 4.78
C ASP A 186 -16.99 -27.15 4.75
N SER A 187 -15.99 -26.53 4.12
CA SER A 187 -14.64 -27.09 4.12
C SER A 187 -14.04 -27.06 5.55
N ALA A 188 -14.11 -28.22 6.23
CA ALA A 188 -13.39 -28.50 7.47
C ALA A 188 -11.85 -28.46 7.31
N HIS A 189 -11.34 -27.94 6.19
CA HIS A 189 -9.94 -27.91 5.83
C HIS A 189 -9.42 -26.48 5.90
N PHE A 190 -8.40 -26.25 6.73
CA PHE A 190 -7.67 -25.01 6.77
C PHE A 190 -6.62 -24.99 5.65
N PRO A 191 -6.43 -23.86 4.93
CA PRO A 191 -7.15 -22.60 5.09
C PRO A 191 -8.47 -22.57 4.31
N ALA A 192 -9.57 -22.21 4.97
CA ALA A 192 -10.83 -21.92 4.32
C ALA A 192 -10.81 -20.48 3.76
N PRO A 193 -11.40 -20.24 2.58
CA PRO A 193 -11.51 -18.90 2.03
C PRO A 193 -12.42 -17.99 2.89
N PRO A 194 -12.26 -16.66 2.84
CA PRO A 194 -11.22 -15.93 2.12
C PRO A 194 -9.85 -15.98 2.81
N ILE A 195 -8.78 -16.03 2.02
CA ILE A 195 -7.41 -15.89 2.53
C ILE A 195 -7.05 -14.40 2.57
N MET A 196 -6.66 -13.88 3.73
CA MET A 196 -6.57 -12.43 3.93
C MET A 196 -5.30 -12.00 4.67
N TYR A 197 -4.67 -10.90 4.21
CA TYR A 197 -3.69 -10.15 5.02
C TYR A 197 -4.33 -8.87 5.53
N VAL A 198 -4.25 -8.61 6.84
CA VAL A 198 -4.87 -7.46 7.50
C VAL A 198 -3.80 -6.62 8.15
N ALA A 199 -3.76 -5.35 7.78
CA ALA A 199 -2.94 -4.33 8.41
C ALA A 199 -3.85 -3.27 9.06
N SER A 200 -3.52 -2.89 10.28
CA SER A 200 -4.17 -1.78 10.97
C SER A 200 -3.21 -1.14 11.94
N ASP A 201 -3.40 0.15 12.16
CA ASP A 201 -2.81 0.86 13.28
C ASP A 201 -3.46 0.48 14.63
N SER A 202 -4.58 -0.23 14.65
CA SER A 202 -5.28 -0.63 15.88
C SER A 202 -5.32 -2.15 16.06
N HIS A 203 -4.62 -2.66 17.08
CA HIS A 203 -4.71 -4.07 17.50
C HIS A 203 -6.15 -4.50 17.79
N GLY A 204 -6.96 -3.61 18.38
CA GLY A 204 -8.38 -3.90 18.65
C GLY A 204 -9.15 -4.16 17.36
N ALA A 205 -8.93 -3.33 16.34
CA ALA A 205 -9.58 -3.49 15.04
C ALA A 205 -9.16 -4.78 14.31
N VAL A 206 -7.88 -5.18 14.38
CA VAL A 206 -7.41 -6.46 13.82
C VAL A 206 -8.13 -7.62 14.50
N ARG A 207 -8.16 -7.66 15.84
CA ARG A 207 -8.78 -8.75 16.60
C ARG A 207 -10.28 -8.85 16.32
N GLU A 208 -10.97 -7.73 16.30
CA GLU A 208 -12.41 -7.69 16.00
C GLU A 208 -12.69 -8.15 14.57
N PHE A 209 -11.90 -7.69 13.58
CA PHE A 209 -12.02 -8.15 12.20
C PHE A 209 -11.79 -9.66 12.07
N VAL A 210 -10.73 -10.21 12.68
CA VAL A 210 -10.44 -11.64 12.67
C VAL A 210 -11.58 -12.44 13.31
N SER A 211 -12.15 -11.94 14.41
CA SER A 211 -13.25 -12.61 15.13
C SER A 211 -14.56 -12.69 14.33
N ALA A 212 -14.70 -11.91 13.26
CA ALA A 212 -15.86 -11.93 12.38
C ALA A 212 -15.85 -13.10 11.36
N PHE A 213 -14.78 -13.89 11.33
CA PHE A 213 -14.62 -15.05 10.45
C PHE A 213 -14.49 -16.36 11.26
N PRO A 214 -14.86 -17.51 10.66
CA PRO A 214 -14.57 -18.82 11.26
C PRO A 214 -13.08 -19.02 11.53
N THR A 215 -12.74 -19.85 12.53
CA THR A 215 -11.33 -20.17 12.86
C THR A 215 -10.61 -20.95 11.76
N SER A 216 -11.34 -21.51 10.80
CA SER A 216 -10.78 -22.14 9.60
C SER A 216 -10.34 -21.12 8.55
N THR A 217 -10.76 -19.86 8.64
CA THR A 217 -10.37 -18.80 7.72
C THR A 217 -8.95 -18.32 8.02
N ALA A 218 -8.07 -18.32 7.02
CA ALA A 218 -6.70 -17.84 7.20
C ALA A 218 -6.63 -16.32 7.12
N VAL A 219 -6.34 -15.70 8.27
CA VAL A 219 -6.14 -14.26 8.39
C VAL A 219 -4.76 -13.98 8.97
N PHE A 220 -3.94 -13.26 8.22
CA PHE A 220 -2.57 -12.94 8.55
C PHE A 220 -2.46 -11.47 8.96
N SER A 221 -1.55 -11.16 9.87
CA SER A 221 -1.17 -9.78 10.23
C SER A 221 0.20 -9.80 10.89
N LEU A 222 0.86 -8.65 11.03
CA LEU A 222 2.11 -8.58 11.79
C LEU A 222 1.94 -9.07 13.22
N SER A 223 0.86 -8.68 13.93
CA SER A 223 0.68 -9.04 15.34
C SER A 223 0.50 -10.54 15.58
N GLU A 224 -0.04 -11.24 14.59
CA GLU A 224 -0.28 -12.69 14.65
C GLU A 224 0.81 -13.52 13.95
N SER A 225 1.89 -12.88 13.47
CA SER A 225 2.98 -13.58 12.79
C SER A 225 3.68 -14.59 13.70
N VAL A 226 4.04 -15.74 13.13
CA VAL A 226 4.86 -16.74 13.82
C VAL A 226 6.32 -16.30 13.95
N ASP A 227 6.80 -15.41 13.07
CA ASP A 227 8.12 -14.81 13.14
C ASP A 227 8.16 -13.73 14.23
N PRO A 228 8.98 -13.91 15.29
CA PRO A 228 9.12 -12.91 16.35
C PRO A 228 9.58 -11.53 15.84
N ALA A 229 10.39 -11.49 14.78
CA ALA A 229 10.90 -10.24 14.22
C ALA A 229 9.78 -9.45 13.53
N LEU A 230 8.84 -10.12 12.86
CA LEU A 230 7.67 -9.47 12.26
C LEU A 230 6.66 -9.04 13.32
N ARG A 231 6.39 -9.92 14.29
CA ARG A 231 5.48 -9.62 15.39
C ARG A 231 5.92 -8.44 16.25
N ALA A 232 7.23 -8.25 16.42
CA ALA A 232 7.79 -7.10 17.12
C ALA A 232 7.57 -5.75 16.40
N LEU A 233 7.16 -5.77 15.12
CA LEU A 233 6.87 -4.55 14.34
C LEU A 233 5.41 -4.09 14.45
N ALA A 234 4.53 -4.90 15.04
CA ALA A 234 3.13 -4.54 15.20
C ALA A 234 2.98 -3.32 16.13
N PRO A 235 2.13 -2.33 15.78
CA PRO A 235 2.00 -1.10 16.54
C PRO A 235 1.30 -1.34 17.88
N PRO A 236 1.91 -1.04 19.04
CA PRO A 236 1.36 -1.41 20.35
C PRO A 236 0.10 -0.60 20.73
N HIS A 237 -0.16 0.50 20.05
CA HIS A 237 -1.32 1.37 20.24
C HIS A 237 -1.72 2.01 18.92
N GLU A 238 -2.90 2.66 18.90
CA GLU A 238 -3.39 3.34 17.72
C GLU A 238 -2.46 4.48 17.28
N TYR A 239 -2.35 4.67 15.97
CA TYR A 239 -1.46 5.67 15.41
C TYR A 239 -2.03 7.09 15.58
N ALA A 240 -1.28 7.95 16.24
CA ALA A 240 -1.54 9.38 16.28
C ALA A 240 -0.28 10.17 15.93
N GLN A 241 -0.40 11.12 15.00
CA GLN A 241 0.74 11.84 14.45
C GLN A 241 1.53 12.64 15.49
N HIS A 242 0.80 13.32 16.35
CA HIS A 242 1.40 14.17 17.37
C HIS A 242 2.19 13.32 18.37
N GLU A 243 1.63 12.19 18.81
CA GLU A 243 2.32 11.23 19.68
C GLU A 243 3.54 10.63 18.99
N PHE A 244 3.41 10.21 17.73
CA PHE A 244 4.53 9.65 16.97
C PHE A 244 5.73 10.59 16.93
N ASN A 245 5.50 11.89 16.76
CA ASN A 245 6.58 12.87 16.69
C ASN A 245 7.35 13.04 18.00
N GLU A 246 6.73 12.69 19.13
CA GLU A 246 7.29 12.78 20.47
C GLU A 246 7.95 11.47 20.94
N MET A 247 7.75 10.37 20.20
CA MET A 247 8.34 9.07 20.51
C MET A 247 9.86 9.04 20.34
N GLU A 248 10.49 8.14 21.08
CA GLU A 248 11.91 7.81 20.91
C GLU A 248 12.19 7.36 19.47
N GLU A 249 13.33 7.79 18.92
CA GLU A 249 13.73 7.47 17.56
C GLU A 249 13.71 5.98 17.25
N GLN A 250 14.15 5.11 18.17
CA GLN A 250 14.14 3.66 17.95
C GLN A 250 12.73 3.10 17.81
N VAL A 251 11.76 3.62 18.58
CA VAL A 251 10.35 3.25 18.47
C VAL A 251 9.79 3.70 17.12
N ARG A 252 10.06 4.96 16.72
CA ARG A 252 9.65 5.50 15.41
C ARG A 252 10.21 4.69 14.25
N ILE A 253 11.48 4.29 14.32
CA ILE A 253 12.11 3.43 13.32
C ILE A 253 11.39 2.08 13.25
N SER A 254 11.11 1.44 14.40
CA SER A 254 10.41 0.15 14.45
C SER A 254 9.01 0.23 13.83
N LEU A 255 8.22 1.23 14.21
CA LEU A 255 6.87 1.43 13.67
C LEU A 255 6.89 1.75 12.17
N THR A 256 7.86 2.54 11.72
CA THR A 256 8.04 2.83 10.28
C THR A 256 8.40 1.56 9.52
N ARG A 257 9.23 0.67 10.09
CA ARG A 257 9.54 -0.63 9.49
C ARG A 257 8.32 -1.52 9.38
N GLY A 258 7.48 -1.58 10.43
CA GLY A 258 6.19 -2.29 10.39
C GLY A 258 5.33 -1.79 9.24
N MET A 259 5.16 -0.47 9.12
CA MET A 259 4.38 0.13 8.03
C MET A 259 4.97 -0.17 6.63
N ILE A 260 6.30 -0.27 6.48
CA ILE A 260 6.93 -0.66 5.21
C ILE A 260 6.57 -2.11 4.86
N VAL A 261 6.59 -3.02 5.83
CA VAL A 261 6.18 -4.42 5.62
C VAL A 261 4.70 -4.51 5.30
N ASP A 262 3.84 -3.86 6.09
CA ASP A 262 2.40 -3.80 5.84
C ASP A 262 2.12 -3.25 4.44
N LEU A 263 2.74 -2.14 4.03
CA LEU A 263 2.56 -1.59 2.68
C LEU A 263 2.94 -2.60 1.60
N ALA A 264 4.06 -3.31 1.75
CA ALA A 264 4.49 -4.32 0.79
C ALA A 264 3.48 -5.47 0.66
N MET A 265 2.90 -5.92 1.78
CA MET A 265 1.90 -6.97 1.82
C MET A 265 0.52 -6.51 1.33
N LEU A 266 0.17 -5.24 1.59
CA LEU A 266 -1.10 -4.65 1.16
C LEU A 266 -1.14 -4.31 -0.32
N SER A 267 0.00 -3.96 -0.91
CA SER A 267 0.10 -3.44 -2.28
C SER A 267 0.71 -4.42 -3.28
N GLY A 268 1.51 -5.38 -2.82
CA GLY A 268 2.34 -6.22 -3.68
C GLY A 268 3.67 -5.58 -4.08
N MET A 269 3.93 -4.32 -3.71
CA MET A 269 5.18 -3.63 -4.05
C MET A 269 6.43 -4.39 -3.59
N TRP A 270 7.53 -4.17 -4.32
CA TRP A 270 8.85 -4.75 -4.06
C TRP A 270 8.89 -6.27 -4.09
N ALA A 271 8.09 -6.86 -4.98
CA ALA A 271 8.08 -8.30 -5.16
C ALA A 271 9.27 -8.86 -5.93
N TRP A 272 9.71 -10.04 -5.50
CA TRP A 272 10.57 -10.91 -6.30
C TRP A 272 9.71 -11.89 -7.10
N GLU A 273 10.29 -12.46 -8.15
CA GLU A 273 9.61 -13.44 -8.99
C GLU A 273 9.12 -14.61 -8.13
N GLY A 274 7.84 -14.98 -8.26
CA GLY A 274 7.24 -16.07 -7.50
C GLY A 274 6.79 -15.72 -6.08
N ASP A 275 7.06 -14.52 -5.59
CA ASP A 275 6.49 -14.05 -4.32
C ASP A 275 4.96 -14.00 -4.38
N VAL A 276 4.32 -14.37 -3.28
CA VAL A 276 2.89 -14.10 -3.07
C VAL A 276 2.62 -12.59 -2.98
N VAL A 277 1.62 -12.13 -3.72
CA VAL A 277 1.18 -10.72 -3.76
C VAL A 277 -0.34 -10.66 -3.54
N PRO A 278 -0.94 -9.51 -3.18
CA PRO A 278 -2.38 -9.43 -3.04
C PRO A 278 -3.04 -9.43 -4.42
N GLY A 279 -4.17 -10.13 -4.55
CA GLY A 279 -5.00 -10.00 -5.75
C GLY A 279 -6.01 -8.87 -5.67
N ALA A 280 -6.26 -8.32 -4.48
CA ALA A 280 -7.02 -7.10 -4.28
C ALA A 280 -6.68 -6.44 -2.95
N THR A 281 -6.95 -5.14 -2.82
CA THR A 281 -6.79 -4.38 -1.58
C THR A 281 -8.09 -3.66 -1.23
N ILE A 282 -8.58 -3.85 -0.01
CA ILE A 282 -9.76 -3.20 0.56
C ILE A 282 -9.32 -2.21 1.62
N CYS A 283 -9.73 -0.94 1.50
CA CYS A 283 -9.22 0.13 2.35
C CYS A 283 -10.11 1.38 2.36
N THR A 284 -9.64 2.45 3.02
CA THR A 284 -10.32 3.77 3.10
C THR A 284 -9.48 4.87 2.46
N LEU A 285 -10.10 5.73 1.64
CA LEU A 285 -9.41 6.80 0.88
C LEU A 285 -8.71 7.84 1.76
N SER A 286 -9.16 7.96 3.01
CA SER A 286 -8.50 8.74 4.05
C SER A 286 -7.06 8.29 4.36
N SER A 287 -6.61 7.11 3.93
CA SER A 287 -5.24 6.63 4.13
C SER A 287 -4.39 6.75 2.87
N ASN A 288 -3.19 7.34 2.96
CA ASN A 288 -2.23 7.28 1.84
C ASN A 288 -1.77 5.84 1.57
N VAL A 289 -1.76 4.95 2.55
CA VAL A 289 -1.48 3.52 2.35
C VAL A 289 -2.51 2.91 1.39
N CYS A 290 -3.78 3.29 1.53
CA CYS A 290 -4.85 2.86 0.63
C CYS A 290 -4.62 3.38 -0.79
N ARG A 291 -4.23 4.65 -0.94
CA ARG A 291 -3.97 5.22 -2.27
C ARG A 291 -2.75 4.61 -2.94
N LEU A 292 -1.69 4.39 -2.18
CA LEU A 292 -0.46 3.76 -2.64
C LEU A 292 -0.65 2.27 -2.97
N SER A 293 -1.58 1.57 -2.30
CA SER A 293 -1.83 0.17 -2.64
C SER A 293 -2.36 -0.01 -4.06
N ALA A 294 -3.12 0.95 -4.60
CA ALA A 294 -3.53 0.94 -6.00
C ALA A 294 -2.31 0.95 -6.94
N VAL A 295 -1.26 1.71 -6.60
CA VAL A 295 -0.02 1.79 -7.39
C VAL A 295 0.66 0.43 -7.47
N GLY A 296 0.74 -0.30 -6.35
CA GLY A 296 1.36 -1.63 -6.30
C GLY A 296 0.56 -2.71 -7.03
N LEU A 297 -0.76 -2.57 -7.11
CA LEU A 297 -1.62 -3.51 -7.83
C LEU A 297 -1.45 -3.43 -9.36
N GLY A 298 -1.03 -2.27 -9.89
CA GLY A 298 -1.06 -1.94 -11.31
C GLY A 298 -2.32 -1.17 -11.71
N TRP A 299 -2.24 -0.37 -12.79
CA TRP A 299 -3.31 0.53 -13.22
C TRP A 299 -4.56 -0.25 -13.63
N ASP A 300 -4.40 -1.17 -14.58
CA ASP A 300 -5.50 -1.96 -15.12
C ASP A 300 -6.11 -2.88 -14.07
N ARG A 301 -5.31 -3.51 -13.21
CA ARG A 301 -5.82 -4.35 -12.11
C ARG A 301 -6.54 -3.52 -11.06
N ALA A 302 -5.96 -2.40 -10.62
CA ALA A 302 -6.57 -1.54 -9.61
C ALA A 302 -7.96 -1.07 -10.04
N PHE A 303 -8.11 -0.64 -11.30
CA PHE A 303 -9.33 -0.02 -11.82
C PHE A 303 -10.20 -0.94 -12.70
N GLY A 304 -9.76 -2.18 -12.94
CA GLY A 304 -10.52 -3.20 -13.67
C GLY A 304 -10.53 -3.05 -15.20
N LEU A 305 -9.50 -2.42 -15.77
CA LEU A 305 -9.46 -2.02 -17.19
C LEU A 305 -8.87 -3.08 -18.13
N ALA A 306 -8.23 -4.13 -17.59
CA ALA A 306 -7.70 -5.26 -18.36
C ALA A 306 -8.80 -6.26 -18.79
N ASP A 307 -9.83 -5.79 -19.49
CA ASP A 307 -10.93 -6.63 -20.01
C ASP A 307 -11.08 -6.64 -21.53
N GLY A 308 -10.17 -5.97 -22.24
CA GLY A 308 -10.18 -5.88 -23.70
C GLY A 308 -11.26 -4.94 -24.25
N LYS A 309 -11.93 -4.15 -23.41
CA LYS A 309 -12.87 -3.10 -23.83
C LYS A 309 -12.17 -1.75 -23.94
N ASP A 310 -12.85 -0.80 -24.59
CA ASP A 310 -12.44 0.60 -24.62
C ASP A 310 -12.81 1.28 -23.30
N HIS A 311 -11.81 1.79 -22.59
CA HIS A 311 -11.94 2.55 -21.33
C HIS A 311 -11.46 3.99 -21.51
N SER A 312 -11.57 4.55 -22.72
CA SER A 312 -11.18 5.94 -23.00
C SER A 312 -11.99 6.97 -22.20
N ASP A 313 -13.18 6.61 -21.74
CA ASP A 313 -14.03 7.39 -20.83
C ASP A 313 -13.50 7.47 -19.39
N GLY A 314 -12.53 6.61 -19.02
CA GLY A 314 -11.93 6.56 -17.69
C GLY A 314 -12.87 6.05 -16.59
N LEU A 315 -13.93 5.33 -16.95
CA LEU A 315 -14.82 4.70 -15.99
C LEU A 315 -14.17 3.47 -15.36
N ILE A 316 -14.25 3.39 -14.03
CA ILE A 316 -13.75 2.23 -13.28
C ILE A 316 -14.72 1.05 -13.48
N ASN A 317 -14.17 -0.14 -13.74
CA ASN A 317 -14.97 -1.35 -13.87
C ASN A 317 -15.13 -2.03 -12.49
N ASP A 318 -16.28 -1.79 -11.84
CA ASP A 318 -16.58 -2.34 -10.51
C ASP A 318 -16.61 -3.88 -10.43
N GLU A 319 -16.88 -4.57 -11.54
CA GLU A 319 -16.87 -6.03 -11.58
C GLU A 319 -15.44 -6.59 -11.53
N LYS A 320 -14.46 -5.82 -12.01
CA LYS A 320 -13.08 -6.29 -12.19
C LYS A 320 -12.05 -5.57 -11.34
N LYS A 321 -12.38 -4.40 -10.77
CA LYS A 321 -11.45 -3.61 -9.96
C LYS A 321 -10.91 -4.41 -8.78
N ARG A 322 -9.64 -4.21 -8.49
CA ARG A 322 -8.92 -4.86 -7.38
C ARG A 322 -8.52 -3.87 -6.29
N TRP A 323 -8.73 -2.58 -6.51
CA TRP A 323 -8.67 -1.56 -5.46
C TRP A 323 -10.09 -1.19 -5.00
N ILE A 324 -10.44 -1.54 -3.76
CA ILE A 324 -11.78 -1.40 -3.21
C ILE A 324 -11.73 -0.39 -2.07
N GLU A 325 -12.23 0.82 -2.32
CA GLU A 325 -12.40 1.83 -1.29
C GLU A 325 -13.79 1.76 -0.65
N LEU A 326 -13.84 1.92 0.67
CA LEU A 326 -15.08 1.82 1.45
C LEU A 326 -15.65 3.17 1.89
N ASP A 327 -14.92 4.27 1.68
CA ASP A 327 -15.34 5.60 2.13
C ASP A 327 -16.60 6.02 1.34
N ASN A 328 -16.61 5.86 0.02
CA ASN A 328 -17.74 6.30 -0.81
C ASN A 328 -18.76 5.22 -1.13
N ARG A 329 -18.57 3.97 -0.68
CA ARG A 329 -19.49 2.82 -0.90
C ARG A 329 -19.92 2.65 -2.38
N GLY A 330 -19.09 3.03 -3.33
CA GLY A 330 -19.46 3.01 -4.76
C GLY A 330 -20.54 4.02 -5.18
N ILE A 331 -20.89 4.98 -4.32
CA ILE A 331 -21.84 6.07 -4.64
C ILE A 331 -21.20 7.08 -5.60
N ILE A 332 -19.89 7.26 -5.48
CA ILE A 332 -19.09 8.13 -6.33
C ILE A 332 -17.90 7.30 -6.81
N SER A 333 -17.64 7.28 -8.12
CA SER A 333 -16.43 6.69 -8.67
C SER A 333 -15.23 7.36 -8.00
N PRO A 334 -14.41 6.65 -7.23
CA PRO A 334 -13.32 7.27 -6.50
C PRO A 334 -12.31 7.80 -7.50
N MET A 335 -12.14 9.12 -7.56
CA MET A 335 -10.96 9.70 -8.19
C MET A 335 -9.75 9.34 -7.33
N TRP A 336 -8.95 8.39 -7.80
CA TRP A 336 -7.64 8.16 -7.24
C TRP A 336 -6.85 9.46 -7.31
N SER A 337 -6.16 9.79 -6.22
CA SER A 337 -5.23 10.90 -6.14
C SER A 337 -3.95 10.39 -5.53
N ALA A 338 -2.81 10.84 -6.03
CA ALA A 338 -1.52 10.26 -5.68
C ALA A 338 -1.18 10.33 -4.19
N PHE A 339 -1.51 11.45 -3.54
CA PHE A 339 -1.21 11.68 -2.14
C PHE A 339 -2.09 12.79 -1.57
N GLU A 340 -2.33 12.76 -0.27
CA GLU A 340 -2.81 13.91 0.48
C GLU A 340 -1.63 14.59 1.15
N VAL A 341 -1.24 15.75 0.63
CA VAL A 341 -0.12 16.56 1.16
C VAL A 341 -0.61 17.56 2.21
N PHE A 342 -1.90 17.85 2.19
CA PHE A 342 -2.57 18.78 3.10
C PHE A 342 -3.43 17.97 4.07
N GLY A 343 -2.90 17.69 5.27
CA GLY A 343 -3.77 17.32 6.38
C GLY A 343 -4.61 18.54 6.75
N LYS A 344 -5.92 18.37 6.88
CA LYS A 344 -6.76 19.37 7.55
C LYS A 344 -6.55 19.33 9.05
#